data_AF-A0A9X3ZVT2-F1
#
_entry.id   AF-A0A9X3ZVT2-F1
#
_cell.length_a   1.000
_cell.length_b   1.000
_cell.length_c   1.000
_cell.angle_alpha   90.00
_cell.angle_beta   90.00
_cell.angle_gamma   90.00
#
_symmetry.space_group_name_H-M   'P 1'
#
loop_
_entity.id
_entity.type
_entity.pdbx_description
1 polymer ?
#
loop_
_entity_poly.entity_id
_entity_poly.type
_entity_poly.pdbx_seq_one_letter_code
_entity_poly.pdbx_strand_id
1 'polypeptide(L)'
;MSLAYWFREGPAEPIENGRTQYGPGKGLPKLVFEGLDDAKKLVQKIATIDPVRKKIILIQPRDKALYLSGLRERGVPGYLYLFAHANAQRLQGMTNIGEIVRVIRLSGIWQRQPVLIDACNAGASPDGVASALAQALLTHVTAPTTLTWNHPLGGSAIGQGTFEKLPGMLERLPIPDFLRPGQWRTWGPNGQPIATTRASPRDGGELVKGPWARELLRKR
;
A
#
# COMPACT_ATOMS: atom_id res chain seq x y z
N MET A 1 26.51 19.20 11.71
CA MET A 1 25.16 19.23 11.09
C MET A 1 24.28 20.15 11.92
N SER A 2 23.68 21.18 11.32
CA SER A 2 22.93 22.24 12.02
C SER A 2 21.51 21.80 12.42
N LEU A 3 21.05 22.22 13.60
CA LEU A 3 19.70 22.01 14.13
C LEU A 3 18.59 22.45 13.16
N ALA A 4 18.84 23.46 12.33
CA ALA A 4 17.88 24.00 11.35
C ALA A 4 17.45 22.98 10.28
N TYR A 5 18.22 21.91 10.10
CA TYR A 5 17.93 20.88 9.14
C TYR A 5 16.73 20.00 9.52
N TRP A 6 16.51 19.79 10.81
CA TRP A 6 15.44 18.95 11.34
C TRP A 6 14.06 19.63 11.34
N PHE A 7 14.02 20.95 11.15
CA PHE A 7 12.79 21.76 11.17
C PHE A 7 12.20 22.05 9.78
N ARG A 8 12.78 21.54 8.69
CA ARG A 8 12.14 21.65 7.38
C ARG A 8 10.92 20.74 7.32
N GLU A 9 9.77 21.30 6.94
CA GLU A 9 8.51 20.59 6.64
C GLU A 9 8.59 19.61 5.45
N GLY A 10 9.79 19.37 4.93
CA GLY A 10 10.07 18.37 3.92
C GLY A 10 10.14 16.95 4.51
N PRO A 11 10.21 15.93 3.65
CA PRO A 11 10.35 14.54 4.10
C PRO A 11 11.55 14.39 5.04
N ALA A 12 11.35 13.65 6.13
CA ALA A 12 12.33 13.41 7.20
C ALA A 12 13.67 12.80 6.72
N GLU A 13 13.72 12.30 5.48
CA GLU A 13 14.95 11.99 4.77
C GLU A 13 15.11 13.02 3.64
N PRO A 14 16.21 13.79 3.58
CA PRO A 14 16.45 14.69 2.46
C PRO A 14 16.45 13.93 1.15
N ILE A 15 15.78 14.50 0.17
CA ILE A 15 15.86 14.05 -1.21
C ILE A 15 16.82 14.97 -1.94
N GLU A 16 17.86 14.39 -2.53
CA GLU A 16 18.72 15.08 -3.49
C GLU A 16 18.80 14.21 -4.74
N ASN A 17 18.52 14.79 -5.91
CA ASN A 17 18.43 14.07 -7.19
C ASN A 17 17.51 12.84 -7.14
N GLY A 18 16.40 12.92 -6.41
CA GLY A 18 15.42 11.83 -6.30
C GLY A 18 15.87 10.64 -5.46
N ARG A 19 16.92 10.77 -4.63
CA ARG A 19 17.42 9.71 -3.75
C ARG A 19 17.57 10.22 -2.32
N THR A 20 17.44 9.30 -1.36
CA THR A 20 17.74 9.61 0.05
C THR A 20 19.22 9.43 0.34
N GLN A 21 19.81 10.47 0.94
CA GLN A 21 21.25 10.54 1.18
C GLN A 21 21.69 9.67 2.37
N TYR A 22 20.80 9.48 3.34
CA TYR A 22 21.01 8.65 4.53
C TYR A 22 19.66 8.11 5.02
N GLY A 23 19.70 7.14 5.95
CA GLY A 23 18.50 6.45 6.47
C GLY A 23 18.29 5.06 5.86
N PRO A 24 17.34 4.29 6.39
CA PRO A 24 17.13 2.89 5.99
C PRO A 24 16.65 2.73 4.53
N GLY A 25 16.09 3.77 3.92
CA GLY A 25 15.70 3.77 2.50
C GLY A 25 16.79 4.25 1.54
N LYS A 26 18.04 4.40 2.00
CA LYS A 26 19.16 4.96 1.22
C LYS A 26 19.34 4.24 -0.12
N GLY A 27 19.57 5.01 -1.18
CA GLY A 27 19.82 4.50 -2.53
C GLY A 27 18.58 4.11 -3.32
N LEU A 28 17.40 4.02 -2.69
CA LEU A 28 16.15 3.77 -3.39
C LEU A 28 15.58 5.06 -4.01
N PRO A 29 15.10 5.01 -5.28
CA PRO A 29 14.45 6.16 -5.91
C PRO A 29 13.25 6.67 -5.11
N LYS A 30 13.02 7.98 -5.16
CA LYS A 30 11.92 8.68 -4.51
C LYS A 30 11.13 9.48 -5.53
N LEU A 31 9.81 9.48 -5.38
CA LEU A 31 8.91 10.40 -6.06
C LEU A 31 8.19 11.26 -5.03
N VAL A 32 8.10 12.56 -5.30
CA VAL A 32 7.31 13.48 -4.48
C VAL A 32 5.88 13.50 -4.96
N PHE A 33 4.95 13.45 -4.02
CA PHE A 33 3.52 13.54 -4.27
C PHE A 33 2.84 14.40 -3.21
N GLU A 34 1.61 14.83 -3.48
CA GLU A 34 0.80 15.61 -2.54
C GLU A 34 -0.23 14.73 -1.83
N GLY A 35 -0.36 14.89 -0.52
CA GLY A 35 -1.36 14.18 0.26
C GLY A 35 -1.64 14.87 1.59
N LEU A 36 -2.81 14.61 2.15
CA LEU A 36 -3.22 15.18 3.43
C LEU A 36 -2.43 14.60 4.59
N ASP A 37 -1.97 15.45 5.51
CA ASP A 37 -1.45 15.04 6.81
C ASP A 37 -2.57 14.75 7.84
N ASP A 38 -2.19 14.49 9.08
CA ASP A 38 -3.12 14.18 10.18
C ASP A 38 -3.99 15.40 10.56
N ALA A 39 -3.51 16.61 10.28
CA ALA A 39 -4.24 17.86 10.43
C ALA A 39 -5.11 18.22 9.20
N LYS A 40 -5.22 17.31 8.22
CA LYS A 40 -5.94 17.49 6.94
C LYS A 40 -5.40 18.64 6.09
N LYS A 41 -4.13 19.01 6.24
CA LYS A 41 -3.45 19.96 5.37
C LYS A 41 -2.78 19.23 4.22
N LEU A 42 -2.85 19.81 3.02
CA LEU A 42 -2.13 19.27 1.87
C LEU A 42 -0.63 19.54 2.05
N VAL A 43 0.17 18.47 2.05
CA VAL A 43 1.61 18.54 2.24
C VAL A 43 2.32 17.67 1.20
N GLN A 44 3.59 17.98 0.94
CA GLN A 44 4.43 17.12 0.14
C GLN A 44 4.85 15.88 0.94
N LYS A 45 4.81 14.73 0.28
CA LYS A 45 5.15 13.42 0.81
C LYS A 45 5.99 12.67 -0.21
N ILE A 46 6.60 11.58 0.24
CA ILE A 46 7.49 10.77 -0.60
C ILE A 46 6.96 9.36 -0.80
N ALA A 47 7.08 8.89 -2.03
CA ALA A 47 6.94 7.49 -2.40
C ALA A 47 8.33 6.90 -2.59
N THR A 48 8.68 5.89 -1.81
CA THR A 48 9.93 5.13 -1.96
C THR A 48 9.72 3.97 -2.92
N ILE A 49 10.51 3.91 -3.98
CA ILE A 49 10.40 2.90 -5.03
C ILE A 49 11.44 1.80 -4.80
N ASP A 50 10.99 0.55 -4.65
CA ASP A 50 11.84 -0.64 -4.59
C ASP A 50 11.69 -1.42 -5.90
N PRO A 51 12.57 -1.19 -6.89
CA PRO A 51 12.45 -1.81 -8.21
C PRO A 51 12.73 -3.32 -8.20
N VAL A 52 13.57 -3.78 -7.27
CA VAL A 52 13.92 -5.20 -7.13
C VAL A 52 12.71 -5.98 -6.64
N ARG A 53 11.99 -5.45 -5.65
CA ARG A 53 10.80 -6.11 -5.07
C ARG A 53 9.49 -5.68 -5.70
N LYS A 54 9.52 -4.88 -6.77
CA LYS A 54 8.34 -4.33 -7.48
C LYS A 54 7.33 -3.70 -6.51
N LYS A 55 7.82 -2.84 -5.62
CA LYS A 55 7.05 -2.27 -4.50
C LYS A 55 7.18 -0.76 -4.45
N ILE A 56 6.09 -0.09 -4.08
CA ILE A 56 6.04 1.34 -3.78
C ILE A 56 5.62 1.49 -2.32
N ILE A 57 6.50 2.10 -1.52
CA ILE A 57 6.25 2.38 -0.10
C ILE A 57 5.83 3.84 0.01
N LEU A 58 4.57 4.08 0.38
CA LEU A 58 4.00 5.41 0.62
C LEU A 58 4.06 5.79 2.10
N ILE A 59 4.35 4.85 3.01
CA ILE A 59 4.64 5.18 4.41
C ILE A 59 5.81 6.17 4.47
N GLN A 60 5.63 7.24 5.22
CA GLN A 60 6.66 8.29 5.33
C GLN A 60 7.77 7.86 6.29
N PRO A 61 9.04 8.22 6.05
CA PRO A 61 10.16 7.81 6.91
C PRO A 61 10.04 8.23 8.38
N ARG A 62 9.28 9.30 8.66
CA ARG A 62 8.96 9.73 10.03
C ARG A 62 8.21 8.66 10.84
N ASP A 63 7.45 7.81 10.16
CA ASP A 63 6.81 6.62 10.72
C ASP A 63 7.81 5.46 10.72
N LYS A 64 8.79 5.53 11.63
CA LYS A 64 10.00 4.70 11.60
C LYS A 64 9.68 3.19 11.56
N ALA A 65 8.75 2.74 12.40
CA ALA A 65 8.44 1.32 12.54
C ALA A 65 7.79 0.75 11.27
N LEU A 66 6.75 1.42 10.75
CA LEU A 66 6.06 0.97 9.55
C LEU A 66 6.91 1.18 8.30
N TYR A 67 7.71 2.25 8.21
CA TYR A 67 8.62 2.44 7.10
C TYR A 67 9.67 1.33 7.03
N LEU A 68 10.28 0.97 8.16
CA LEU A 68 11.21 -0.17 8.24
C LEU A 68 10.54 -1.50 7.89
N SER A 69 9.31 -1.73 8.36
CA SER A 69 8.52 -2.90 7.96
C SER A 69 8.32 -2.93 6.44
N GLY A 70 7.90 -1.80 5.87
CA GLY A 70 7.73 -1.61 4.44
C GLY A 70 9.01 -1.90 3.67
N LEU A 71 10.19 -1.52 4.18
CA LEU A 71 11.49 -1.81 3.54
C LEU A 71 11.89 -3.29 3.64
N ARG A 72 11.56 -3.97 4.73
CA ARG A 72 11.86 -5.40 4.96
C ARG A 72 10.94 -6.33 4.19
N GLU A 73 9.70 -5.89 3.95
CA GLU A 73 8.68 -6.72 3.34
C GLU A 73 9.10 -7.27 1.97
N ARG A 74 8.73 -8.51 1.66
CA ARG A 74 9.02 -9.07 0.33
C ARG A 74 8.06 -8.46 -0.71
N GLY A 75 8.46 -8.52 -1.97
CA GLY A 75 7.53 -8.27 -3.06
C GLY A 75 6.53 -9.41 -3.19
N VAL A 76 5.39 -9.17 -3.82
CA VAL A 76 4.44 -10.24 -4.16
C VAL A 76 4.63 -10.61 -5.63
N PRO A 77 5.05 -11.86 -5.95
CA PRO A 77 5.29 -12.28 -7.34
C PRO A 77 4.08 -12.02 -8.24
N GLY A 78 4.29 -11.38 -9.38
CA GLY A 78 3.23 -11.06 -10.34
C GLY A 78 2.41 -9.81 -10.01
N TYR A 79 2.68 -9.10 -8.92
CA TYR A 79 1.97 -7.88 -8.53
C TYR A 79 2.89 -6.66 -8.49
N LEU A 80 2.33 -5.47 -8.73
CA LEU A 80 2.85 -4.24 -8.17
C LEU A 80 2.33 -4.13 -6.74
N TYR A 81 3.25 -4.00 -5.78
CA TYR A 81 2.89 -3.99 -4.38
C TYR A 81 2.93 -2.58 -3.79
N LEU A 82 1.82 -2.10 -3.23
CA LEU A 82 1.70 -0.79 -2.60
C LEU A 82 1.59 -0.94 -1.08
N PHE A 83 2.48 -0.29 -0.34
CA PHE A 83 2.51 -0.33 1.13
C PHE A 83 2.28 1.07 1.71
N ALA A 84 1.17 1.28 2.41
CA ALA A 84 0.69 2.63 2.77
C ALA A 84 -0.22 2.66 4.00
N HIS A 85 -0.49 3.86 4.52
CA HIS A 85 -1.70 4.10 5.31
C HIS A 85 -2.88 4.30 4.37
N ALA A 86 -4.07 3.88 4.77
CA ALA A 86 -5.28 4.11 3.98
C ALA A 86 -6.54 4.22 4.83
N ASN A 87 -7.60 4.64 4.16
CA ASN A 87 -8.98 4.31 4.49
C ASN A 87 -9.69 3.89 3.20
N ALA A 88 -11.01 3.70 3.25
CA ALA A 88 -11.78 3.26 2.09
C ALA A 88 -11.71 4.21 0.87
N GLN A 89 -11.34 5.48 1.06
CA GLN A 89 -11.42 6.53 0.04
C GLN A 89 -10.05 7.10 -0.34
N ARG A 90 -9.01 6.88 0.46
CA ARG A 90 -7.71 7.56 0.30
C ARG A 90 -6.55 6.62 0.58
N LEU A 91 -5.47 6.81 -0.18
CA LEU A 91 -4.19 6.13 0.01
C LEU A 91 -3.14 7.17 0.39
N GLN A 92 -2.56 7.04 1.59
CA GLN A 92 -1.57 7.96 2.17
C GLN A 92 -2.01 9.45 2.17
N GLY A 93 -3.32 9.69 2.29
CA GLY A 93 -3.89 11.04 2.26
C GLY A 93 -4.02 11.64 0.86
N MET A 94 -3.66 10.92 -0.22
CA MET A 94 -4.00 11.33 -1.58
C MET A 94 -5.52 11.33 -1.72
N THR A 95 -6.10 12.48 -2.05
CA THR A 95 -7.54 12.66 -2.23
C THR A 95 -7.99 12.43 -3.67
N ASN A 96 -7.06 12.48 -4.61
CA ASN A 96 -7.31 12.34 -6.04
C ASN A 96 -6.63 11.06 -6.56
N ILE A 97 -7.38 10.24 -7.30
CA ILE A 97 -6.88 9.01 -7.92
C ILE A 97 -5.76 9.28 -8.94
N GLY A 98 -5.79 10.43 -9.62
CA GLY A 98 -4.78 10.84 -10.58
C GLY A 98 -3.39 10.93 -9.96
N GLU A 99 -3.28 11.30 -8.69
CA GLU A 99 -2.00 11.37 -7.97
C GLU A 99 -1.43 9.98 -7.69
N ILE A 100 -2.29 9.02 -7.32
CA ILE A 100 -1.89 7.61 -7.13
C ILE A 100 -1.41 7.03 -8.47
N VAL A 101 -2.17 7.26 -9.56
CA VAL A 101 -1.82 6.82 -10.92
C VAL A 101 -0.52 7.45 -11.39
N ARG A 102 -0.31 8.74 -11.12
CA ARG A 102 0.93 9.47 -11.45
C ARG A 102 2.13 8.83 -10.77
N VAL A 103 2.07 8.59 -9.46
CA VAL A 103 3.14 7.91 -8.71
C VAL A 103 3.44 6.53 -9.28
N ILE A 104 2.40 5.73 -9.57
CA ILE A 104 2.58 4.38 -10.13
C ILE A 104 3.25 4.44 -11.51
N ARG A 105 2.81 5.32 -12.41
CA ARG A 105 3.39 5.44 -13.75
C ARG A 105 4.83 5.96 -13.71
N LEU A 106 5.07 7.03 -12.95
CA LEU A 106 6.41 7.63 -12.82
C LEU A 106 7.40 6.73 -12.08
N SER A 107 6.92 5.73 -11.32
CA SER A 107 7.80 4.76 -10.66
C SER A 107 8.64 3.95 -11.65
N GLY A 108 8.19 3.79 -12.90
CA GLY A 108 8.84 2.97 -13.93
C GLY A 108 8.81 1.46 -13.66
N ILE A 109 8.26 1.01 -12.53
CA ILE A 109 8.27 -0.41 -12.13
C ILE A 109 6.97 -1.14 -12.44
N TRP A 110 5.92 -0.40 -12.79
CA TRP A 110 4.64 -0.95 -13.24
C TRP A 110 4.63 -1.21 -14.74
N GLN A 111 4.33 -2.46 -15.10
CA GLN A 111 4.30 -3.03 -16.44
C GLN A 111 2.93 -3.68 -16.71
N ARG A 112 1.84 -3.03 -16.23
CA ARG A 112 0.44 -3.48 -16.35
C ARG A 112 0.05 -4.74 -15.55
N GLN A 113 0.93 -5.24 -14.69
CA GLN A 113 0.57 -6.30 -13.76
C GLN A 113 -0.54 -5.84 -12.77
N PRO A 114 -1.28 -6.77 -12.15
CA PRO A 114 -2.20 -6.47 -11.06
C PRO A 114 -1.54 -5.71 -9.91
N VAL A 115 -2.34 -4.93 -9.17
CA VAL A 115 -1.89 -4.15 -8.02
C VAL A 115 -2.41 -4.78 -6.73
N LEU A 116 -1.53 -4.97 -5.76
CA LEU A 116 -1.90 -5.31 -4.39
C LEU A 116 -1.68 -4.09 -3.50
N ILE A 117 -2.72 -3.65 -2.80
CA ILE A 117 -2.64 -2.61 -1.79
C ILE A 117 -2.61 -3.29 -0.41
N ASP A 118 -1.50 -3.21 0.32
CA ASP A 118 -1.45 -3.49 1.75
C ASP A 118 -1.50 -2.16 2.51
N ALA A 119 -2.72 -1.79 2.85
CA ALA A 119 -3.04 -0.60 3.61
C ALA A 119 -4.42 -0.76 4.26
N CYS A 120 -4.54 -0.44 5.55
CA CYS A 120 -5.78 -0.60 6.32
C CYS A 120 -7.02 -0.07 5.60
N ASN A 121 -8.06 -0.91 5.51
CA ASN A 121 -9.39 -0.57 4.98
C ASN A 121 -9.42 -0.05 3.52
N ALA A 122 -8.32 -0.13 2.75
CA ALA A 122 -8.28 0.36 1.37
C ALA A 122 -9.33 -0.32 0.46
N GLY A 123 -9.78 -1.51 0.85
CA GLY A 123 -10.81 -2.27 0.18
C GLY A 123 -12.16 -2.31 0.88
N ALA A 124 -12.41 -1.51 1.92
CA ALA A 124 -13.65 -1.59 2.70
C ALA A 124 -14.90 -1.17 1.87
N SER A 125 -14.79 -0.16 1.00
CA SER A 125 -15.90 0.27 0.11
C SER A 125 -15.81 -0.38 -1.28
N PRO A 126 -16.94 -0.85 -1.87
CA PRO A 126 -16.94 -1.44 -3.21
C PRO A 126 -16.62 -0.44 -4.34
N ASP A 127 -16.83 0.85 -4.10
CA ASP A 127 -16.63 2.01 -5.01
C ASP A 127 -15.52 2.97 -4.50
N GLY A 128 -14.66 2.47 -3.61
CA GLY A 128 -13.61 3.25 -2.95
C GLY A 128 -12.33 3.43 -3.75
N VAL A 129 -11.23 3.73 -3.05
CA VAL A 129 -9.92 4.00 -3.65
C VAL A 129 -9.40 2.84 -4.50
N ALA A 130 -9.63 1.60 -4.07
CA ALA A 130 -9.22 0.41 -4.83
C ALA A 130 -10.00 0.23 -6.13
N SER A 131 -11.31 0.51 -6.12
CA SER A 131 -12.18 0.50 -7.31
C SER A 131 -11.73 1.56 -8.31
N ALA A 132 -11.58 2.81 -7.85
CA ALA A 132 -11.13 3.92 -8.69
C ALA A 132 -9.75 3.66 -9.30
N LEU A 133 -8.84 3.03 -8.54
CA LEU A 133 -7.51 2.69 -9.04
C LEU A 133 -7.57 1.61 -10.12
N ALA A 134 -8.40 0.59 -9.94
CA ALA A 134 -8.58 -0.49 -10.91
C ALA A 134 -9.07 0.06 -12.25
N GLN A 135 -10.06 0.95 -12.20
CA GLN A 135 -10.59 1.63 -13.37
C GLN A 135 -9.56 2.54 -14.05
N ALA A 136 -8.84 3.36 -13.27
CA ALA A 136 -7.90 4.33 -13.82
C ALA A 136 -6.63 3.68 -14.43
N LEU A 137 -6.22 2.52 -13.93
CA LEU A 137 -5.09 1.76 -14.45
C LEU A 137 -5.50 0.66 -15.44
N LEU A 138 -6.81 0.42 -15.63
CA LEU A 138 -7.36 -0.68 -16.43
C LEU A 138 -6.72 -2.02 -16.06
N THR A 139 -6.60 -2.30 -14.76
CA THR A 139 -6.00 -3.53 -14.23
C THR A 139 -6.76 -4.04 -13.01
N HIS A 140 -6.37 -5.20 -12.51
CA HIS A 140 -6.91 -5.76 -11.29
C HIS A 140 -6.27 -5.11 -10.06
N VAL A 141 -7.08 -4.79 -9.07
CA VAL A 141 -6.60 -4.28 -7.77
C VAL A 141 -7.12 -5.20 -6.68
N THR A 142 -6.28 -5.59 -5.74
CA THR A 142 -6.68 -6.33 -4.52
C THR A 142 -6.32 -5.53 -3.29
N ALA A 143 -7.24 -5.41 -2.34
CA ALA A 143 -7.06 -4.60 -1.14
C ALA A 143 -7.83 -5.19 0.06
N PRO A 144 -7.36 -4.98 1.30
CA PRO A 144 -7.97 -5.48 2.52
C PRO A 144 -9.24 -4.68 2.87
N THR A 145 -10.28 -5.37 3.33
CA THR A 145 -11.54 -4.76 3.78
C THR A 145 -11.47 -4.24 5.22
N THR A 146 -10.45 -4.66 5.97
CA THR A 146 -10.26 -4.33 7.39
C THR A 146 -8.83 -3.84 7.64
N LEU A 147 -8.42 -3.70 8.91
CA LEU A 147 -7.06 -3.29 9.27
C LEU A 147 -6.04 -4.31 8.79
N THR A 148 -4.86 -3.88 8.34
CA THR A 148 -3.72 -4.77 8.12
C THR A 148 -2.80 -4.75 9.33
N TRP A 149 -2.35 -5.93 9.73
CA TRP A 149 -1.48 -6.10 10.88
C TRP A 149 -0.10 -6.58 10.42
N ASN A 150 0.90 -5.73 10.69
CA ASN A 150 2.24 -5.85 10.11
C ASN A 150 3.32 -5.80 11.20
N HIS A 151 3.03 -6.29 12.42
CA HIS A 151 3.93 -6.04 13.55
C HIS A 151 5.26 -6.81 13.43
N PRO A 152 6.40 -6.12 13.39
CA PRO A 152 7.70 -6.77 13.24
C PRO A 152 8.22 -7.24 14.60
N LEU A 153 7.82 -8.42 15.07
CA LEU A 153 8.46 -9.07 16.21
C LEU A 153 9.77 -9.79 15.78
N GLY A 154 10.72 -9.03 15.22
CA GLY A 154 12.10 -9.50 15.01
C GLY A 154 12.33 -10.53 13.87
N GLY A 155 11.34 -10.82 13.03
CA GLY A 155 11.45 -11.76 11.89
C GLY A 155 10.50 -11.42 10.73
N SER A 156 10.33 -12.34 9.77
CA SER A 156 9.20 -12.27 8.82
C SER A 156 7.92 -12.16 9.66
N ALA A 157 7.18 -11.06 9.53
CA ALA A 157 6.18 -10.68 10.52
C ALA A 157 5.15 -11.79 10.73
N ILE A 158 5.17 -12.38 11.93
CA ILE A 158 4.20 -13.39 12.36
C ILE A 158 2.85 -12.67 12.51
N GLY A 159 1.77 -13.24 11.95
CA GLY A 159 0.44 -12.65 11.99
C GLY A 159 0.18 -11.59 10.92
N GLN A 160 0.92 -11.66 9.81
CA GLN A 160 0.68 -10.82 8.64
C GLN A 160 -0.66 -11.16 7.99
N GLY A 161 -1.58 -10.20 8.02
CA GLY A 161 -2.91 -10.42 7.48
C GLY A 161 -3.78 -9.20 7.65
N THR A 162 -5.06 -9.37 7.36
CA THR A 162 -6.07 -8.39 7.70
C THR A 162 -6.99 -8.95 8.76
N PHE A 163 -7.36 -8.12 9.75
CA PHE A 163 -8.11 -8.54 10.93
C PHE A 163 -9.08 -7.45 11.35
N GLU A 164 -10.18 -7.86 11.96
CA GLU A 164 -11.06 -6.95 12.69
C GLU A 164 -10.37 -6.40 13.94
N LYS A 165 -10.93 -5.34 14.51
CA LYS A 165 -10.52 -4.86 15.83
C LYS A 165 -11.12 -5.72 16.94
N LEU A 166 -10.49 -5.70 18.12
CA LEU A 166 -11.07 -6.29 19.32
C LEU A 166 -12.44 -5.68 19.64
N PRO A 167 -13.40 -6.45 20.18
CA PRO A 167 -14.74 -5.96 20.46
C PRO A 167 -14.80 -5.04 21.69
N GLY A 168 -15.80 -4.16 21.72
CA GLY A 168 -16.16 -3.35 22.89
C GLY A 168 -15.10 -2.33 23.28
N MET A 169 -14.86 -2.16 24.58
CA MET A 169 -13.89 -1.18 25.09
C MET A 169 -12.44 -1.46 24.65
N LEU A 170 -12.16 -2.69 24.20
CA LEU A 170 -10.83 -3.11 23.74
C LEU A 170 -10.55 -2.68 22.28
N GLU A 171 -11.54 -2.16 21.55
CA GLU A 171 -11.37 -1.67 20.17
C GLU A 171 -10.27 -0.58 20.05
N ARG A 172 -10.01 0.14 21.15
CA ARG A 172 -8.98 1.20 21.21
C ARG A 172 -7.56 0.66 21.32
N LEU A 173 -7.39 -0.61 21.66
CA LEU A 173 -6.06 -1.21 21.74
C LEU A 173 -5.50 -1.39 20.32
N PRO A 174 -4.19 -1.17 20.11
CA PRO A 174 -3.55 -1.39 18.82
C PRO A 174 -3.29 -2.89 18.62
N ILE A 175 -4.25 -3.77 18.94
CA ILE A 175 -4.11 -5.22 18.83
C ILE A 175 -5.26 -5.74 17.96
N PRO A 176 -4.97 -6.52 16.90
CA PRO A 176 -6.01 -7.08 16.06
C PRO A 176 -6.74 -8.22 16.77
N ASP A 177 -7.99 -8.47 16.38
CA ASP A 177 -8.69 -9.69 16.74
C ASP A 177 -8.20 -10.85 15.85
N PHE A 178 -7.22 -11.60 16.34
CA PHE A 178 -6.64 -12.74 15.63
C PHE A 178 -7.66 -13.86 15.34
N LEU A 179 -8.79 -13.90 16.04
CA LEU A 179 -9.87 -14.87 15.81
C LEU A 179 -10.85 -14.41 14.72
N ARG A 180 -10.75 -13.15 14.29
CA ARG A 180 -11.60 -12.55 13.26
C ARG A 180 -10.72 -12.07 12.10
N PRO A 181 -10.20 -13.00 11.27
CA PRO A 181 -9.51 -12.61 10.06
C PRO A 181 -10.47 -11.83 9.16
N GLY A 182 -9.99 -10.72 8.65
CA GLY A 182 -10.70 -9.91 7.69
C GLY A 182 -10.67 -10.52 6.30
N GLN A 183 -10.99 -9.69 5.31
CA GLN A 183 -11.13 -10.13 3.93
C GLN A 183 -10.29 -9.27 2.99
N TRP A 184 -9.98 -9.84 1.84
CA TRP A 184 -9.36 -9.17 0.71
C TRP A 184 -10.34 -9.16 -0.42
N ARG A 185 -10.64 -7.98 -0.94
CA ARG A 185 -11.52 -7.79 -2.09
C ARG A 185 -10.68 -7.50 -3.32
N THR A 186 -11.11 -8.01 -4.46
CA THR A 186 -10.48 -7.77 -5.76
C THR A 186 -11.46 -7.08 -6.70
N TRP A 187 -10.97 -6.07 -7.40
CA TRP A 187 -11.69 -5.34 -8.45
C TRP A 187 -11.12 -5.69 -9.82
N GLY A 188 -12.02 -5.79 -10.79
CA GLY A 188 -11.64 -5.88 -12.20
C GLY A 188 -11.28 -4.53 -12.81
N PRO A 189 -10.77 -4.50 -14.06
CA PRO A 189 -10.41 -3.27 -14.78
C PRO A 189 -11.55 -2.26 -14.98
N ASN A 190 -12.80 -2.69 -14.80
CA ASN A 190 -13.99 -1.83 -14.84
C ASN A 190 -14.31 -1.17 -13.49
N GLY A 191 -13.49 -1.38 -12.46
CA GLY A 191 -13.73 -0.88 -11.11
C GLY A 191 -14.80 -1.65 -10.34
N GLN A 192 -15.31 -2.78 -10.84
CA GLN A 192 -16.31 -3.58 -10.13
C GLN A 192 -15.66 -4.69 -9.30
N PRO A 193 -16.18 -4.98 -8.09
CA PRO A 193 -15.73 -6.14 -7.31
C PRO A 193 -15.97 -7.45 -8.07
N ILE A 194 -14.97 -8.32 -8.12
CA ILE A 194 -15.05 -9.63 -8.78
C ILE A 194 -14.78 -10.82 -7.85
N ALA A 195 -14.14 -10.58 -6.69
CA ALA A 195 -13.88 -11.61 -5.70
C ALA A 195 -13.71 -11.00 -4.31
N THR A 196 -14.07 -11.77 -3.29
CA THR A 196 -13.72 -11.50 -1.89
C THR A 196 -13.19 -12.80 -1.27
N THR A 197 -12.01 -12.76 -0.68
CA THR A 197 -11.29 -13.93 -0.14
C THR A 197 -10.79 -13.64 1.26
N ARG A 198 -10.43 -14.67 2.03
CA ARG A 198 -9.84 -14.51 3.37
C ARG A 198 -8.32 -14.38 3.35
N ALA A 199 -7.67 -14.79 2.26
CA ALA A 199 -6.21 -14.81 2.13
C ALA A 199 -5.75 -13.73 1.15
N SER A 200 -4.61 -13.11 1.44
CA SER A 200 -3.96 -12.19 0.50
C SER A 200 -3.27 -12.97 -0.61
N PRO A 201 -3.09 -12.40 -1.81
CA PRO A 201 -2.10 -12.88 -2.77
C PRO A 201 -0.68 -12.97 -2.18
N ARG A 202 -0.37 -12.21 -1.12
CA ARG A 202 0.89 -12.34 -0.36
C ARG A 202 1.04 -13.71 0.31
N ASP A 203 -0.05 -14.30 0.79
CA ASP A 203 -0.01 -15.47 1.67
C ASP A 203 -0.01 -16.80 0.88
N GLY A 204 0.39 -16.76 -0.39
CA GLY A 204 0.28 -17.89 -1.33
C GLY A 204 -1.11 -18.07 -1.93
N GLY A 205 -2.02 -17.11 -1.71
CA GLY A 205 -3.33 -17.06 -2.35
C GLY A 205 -3.20 -17.09 -3.87
N GLU A 206 -3.95 -17.98 -4.53
CA GLU A 206 -3.89 -18.15 -5.97
C GLU A 206 -4.23 -16.83 -6.69
N LEU A 207 -3.49 -16.52 -7.77
CA LEU A 207 -3.90 -15.51 -8.76
C LEU A 207 -5.38 -15.73 -9.07
N VAL A 208 -6.21 -14.71 -8.86
CA VAL A 208 -7.68 -14.66 -9.12
C VAL A 208 -8.14 -15.88 -9.93
N LYS A 209 -8.52 -16.97 -9.28
CA LYS A 209 -9.08 -18.14 -9.96
C LYS A 209 -10.60 -18.01 -10.02
N GLY A 210 -11.11 -18.04 -11.24
CA GLY A 210 -12.51 -17.95 -11.60
C GLY A 210 -12.64 -18.13 -13.11
N PRO A 211 -13.87 -18.19 -13.67
CA PRO A 211 -14.10 -18.40 -15.11
C PRO A 211 -13.29 -17.44 -16.00
N TRP A 212 -13.02 -16.23 -15.49
CA TRP A 212 -12.28 -15.16 -16.15
C TRP A 212 -10.75 -15.29 -16.09
N ALA A 213 -10.21 -16.18 -15.25
CA ALA A 213 -8.76 -16.41 -15.13
C ALA A 213 -8.15 -17.00 -16.40
N ARG A 214 -8.92 -17.83 -17.13
CA ARG A 214 -8.49 -18.45 -18.39
C ARG A 214 -8.44 -17.45 -19.54
N GLU A 215 -9.23 -16.39 -19.48
CA GLU A 215 -9.26 -15.33 -20.50
C GLU A 215 -8.04 -14.39 -20.35
N LEU A 216 -7.52 -14.25 -19.12
CA LEU A 216 -6.34 -13.42 -18.78
C LEU A 216 -5.01 -14.00 -19.27
N LEU A 217 -4.92 -15.33 -19.46
CA LEU A 217 -3.73 -15.97 -20.02
C LEU A 217 -3.73 -16.03 -21.55
N ARG A 218 -4.86 -15.71 -22.19
CA ARG A 218 -5.04 -15.89 -23.64
C ARG A 218 -4.71 -14.65 -24.48
N LYS A 219 -4.40 -13.52 -23.85
CA LYS A 219 -3.94 -12.29 -24.54
C LYS A 219 -2.53 -11.93 -24.08
N ARG A 220 -1.57 -12.76 -24.47
CA ARG A 220 -0.18 -12.34 -24.70
C ARG A 220 0.01 -12.17 -26.20
#